data_AF-A0A6A1R1I9-F1
#
_entry.id   AF-A0A6A1R1I9-F1
#
_cell.length_a   1.000
_cell.length_b   1.000
_cell.length_c   1.000
_cell.angle_alpha   90.00
_cell.angle_beta   90.00
_cell.angle_gamma   90.00
#
_symmetry.space_group_name_H-M   'P 1'
#
loop_
_entity.id
_entity.type
_entity.pdbx_description
1 polymer ?
#
loop_
_entity_poly.entity_id
_entity_poly.type
_entity_poly.pdbx_seq_one_letter_code
_entity_poly.pdbx_strand_id
1 'polypeptide(L)'
;MKHTETSETPLSTTVQTSIEPEWVLASKYQELTGVTPMAIHQRRKEGKWLDGTHCAVIGRRLYVNVKKADEWIKSQISKPRRAF
;
A
#
# COMPACT_ATOMS: atom_id res chain seq x y z
N MET A 1 -5.99 -38.60 -14.89
CA MET A 1 -6.35 -37.35 -14.20
C MET A 1 -5.69 -37.41 -12.83
N LYS A 2 -4.70 -36.56 -12.57
CA LYS A 2 -3.90 -36.58 -11.34
C LYS A 2 -4.21 -35.33 -10.52
N HIS A 3 -4.16 -35.51 -9.21
CA HIS A 3 -4.99 -34.85 -8.21
C HIS A 3 -4.54 -33.43 -7.84
N THR A 4 -5.57 -32.63 -7.51
CA THR A 4 -5.62 -31.43 -6.67
C THR A 4 -4.40 -31.17 -5.77
N GLU A 5 -3.74 -30.03 -6.00
CA GLU A 5 -2.82 -29.41 -5.03
C GLU A 5 -3.53 -28.24 -4.35
N THR A 6 -3.80 -28.46 -3.06
CA THR A 6 -4.21 -27.48 -2.06
C THR A 6 -3.26 -26.29 -2.05
N SER A 7 -3.70 -25.11 -2.50
CA SER A 7 -3.04 -23.86 -2.14
C SER A 7 -3.57 -23.39 -0.79
N GLU A 8 -2.75 -23.61 0.23
CA GLU A 8 -2.95 -23.16 1.60
C GLU A 8 -3.22 -21.65 1.63
N THR A 9 -4.41 -21.32 2.11
CA THR A 9 -4.75 -20.00 2.60
C THR A 9 -3.95 -19.76 3.88
N PRO A 10 -3.08 -18.74 3.98
CA PRO A 10 -2.52 -18.39 5.27
C PRO A 10 -3.61 -17.75 6.13
N LEU A 11 -4.08 -18.55 7.07
CA LEU A 11 -4.87 -18.18 8.24
C LEU A 11 -4.33 -16.88 8.86
N SER A 12 -5.10 -15.80 8.79
CA SER A 12 -4.95 -14.66 9.69
C SER A 12 -6.16 -14.62 10.60
N THR A 13 -6.04 -15.23 11.77
CA THR A 13 -6.91 -14.94 12.90
C THR A 13 -6.03 -14.81 14.13
N THR A 14 -5.85 -13.58 14.60
CA THR A 14 -5.45 -13.27 15.98
C THR A 14 -6.10 -11.95 16.35
N VAL A 15 -6.74 -11.98 17.51
CA VAL A 15 -7.58 -10.93 18.09
C VAL A 15 -6.70 -9.77 18.63
N GLN A 16 -7.30 -8.58 18.75
CA GLN A 16 -7.03 -7.56 19.79
C GLN A 16 -5.93 -6.49 19.62
N THR A 17 -6.39 -5.26 19.92
CA THR A 17 -5.73 -3.95 20.07
C THR A 17 -5.53 -3.19 18.76
N SER A 18 -6.35 -2.15 18.56
CA SER A 18 -6.35 -1.20 17.44
C SER A 18 -5.08 -0.35 17.33
N ILE A 19 -3.94 -0.99 17.15
CA ILE A 19 -2.74 -0.38 16.60
C ILE A 19 -2.73 -0.85 15.15
N GLU A 20 -3.52 -0.17 14.30
CA GLU A 20 -3.44 -0.40 12.86
C GLU A 20 -1.96 -0.39 12.46
N PRO A 21 -1.41 -1.49 11.90
CA PRO A 21 -0.03 -1.49 11.48
C PRO A 21 0.10 -0.39 10.42
N GLU A 22 0.79 0.68 10.80
CA GLU A 22 0.88 1.89 10.00
C GLU A 22 1.49 1.61 8.60
N TRP A 23 2.28 0.54 8.52
CA TRP A 23 2.96 0.06 7.33
C TRP A 23 2.38 -1.28 6.86
N VAL A 24 1.86 -1.30 5.64
CA VAL A 24 1.34 -2.51 4.99
C VAL A 24 2.16 -2.84 3.75
N LEU A 25 2.16 -4.11 3.34
CA LEU A 25 2.77 -4.50 2.06
C LEU A 25 2.02 -3.86 0.89
N ALA A 26 2.74 -3.53 -0.20
CA ALA A 26 2.12 -2.98 -1.40
C ALA A 26 1.02 -3.89 -1.97
N SER A 27 1.19 -5.22 -1.89
CA SER A 27 0.15 -6.19 -2.25
C SER A 27 -1.10 -6.03 -1.39
N LYS A 28 -0.95 -5.80 -0.08
CA LYS A 28 -2.09 -5.58 0.82
C LYS A 28 -2.73 -4.22 0.60
N TYR A 29 -1.92 -3.19 0.35
CA TYR A 29 -2.41 -1.85 0.03
C TYR A 29 -3.26 -1.85 -1.25
N GLN A 30 -2.88 -2.65 -2.25
CA GLN A 30 -3.67 -2.87 -3.46
C GLN A 30 -5.05 -3.47 -3.14
N GLU A 31 -5.13 -4.48 -2.27
CA GLU A 31 -6.42 -5.05 -1.86
C GLU A 31 -7.31 -4.02 -1.16
N LEU A 32 -6.73 -3.16 -0.33
CA LEU A 32 -7.47 -2.19 0.49
C LEU A 32 -7.95 -0.97 -0.32
N THR A 33 -7.11 -0.45 -1.22
CA THR A 33 -7.36 0.83 -1.91
C THR A 33 -7.56 0.70 -3.43
N GLY A 34 -7.30 -0.48 -3.99
CA GLY A 34 -7.25 -0.70 -5.44
C GLY A 34 -5.99 -0.13 -6.11
N VAL A 35 -5.09 0.52 -5.37
CA VAL A 35 -3.87 1.11 -5.92
C VAL A 35 -2.84 0.02 -6.19
N THR A 36 -2.48 -0.17 -7.46
CA THR A 36 -1.50 -1.19 -7.84
C THR A 36 -0.08 -0.85 -7.35
N PRO A 37 0.78 -1.85 -7.10
CA PRO A 37 2.20 -1.66 -6.80
C PRO A 37 2.91 -0.82 -7.87
N MET A 38 2.51 -0.97 -9.13
CA MET A 38 3.04 -0.15 -10.23
C MET A 38 2.72 1.34 -10.04
N ALA A 39 1.50 1.69 -9.61
CA ALA A 39 1.14 3.08 -9.32
C ALA A 39 1.96 3.64 -8.15
N ILE A 40 2.25 2.82 -7.13
CA ILE A 40 3.15 3.20 -6.03
C ILE A 40 4.56 3.45 -6.56
N HIS A 41 5.09 2.55 -7.41
CA HIS A 41 6.40 2.72 -8.05
C HIS A 41 6.46 3.99 -8.92
N GLN A 42 5.41 4.28 -9.69
CA GLN A 42 5.32 5.52 -10.47
C GLN A 42 5.31 6.75 -9.57
N ARG A 43 4.50 6.77 -8.49
CA ARG A 43 4.47 7.89 -7.54
C ARG A 43 5.80 8.09 -6.82
N ARG A 44 6.51 7.01 -6.50
CA ARG A 44 7.87 7.05 -5.96
C ARG A 44 8.85 7.62 -6.99
N LYS A 45 8.78 7.16 -8.25
CA LYS A 45 9.62 7.64 -9.36
C LYS A 45 9.39 9.11 -9.67
N GLU A 46 8.14 9.57 -9.58
CA GLU A 46 7.76 10.98 -9.77
C GLU A 46 8.15 11.86 -8.57
N GLY A 47 8.70 11.31 -7.50
CA GLY A 47 9.05 12.05 -6.28
C GLY A 47 7.85 12.52 -5.45
N LYS A 48 6.64 12.06 -5.80
CA LYS A 48 5.42 12.35 -5.02
C LYS A 48 5.40 11.57 -3.71
N TRP A 49 5.95 10.36 -3.71
CA TRP A 49 6.07 9.51 -2.54
C TRP A 49 7.54 9.37 -2.15
N LEU A 50 7.87 9.82 -0.94
CA LEU A 50 9.21 9.76 -0.37
C LEU A 50 9.47 8.40 0.29
N ASP A 51 10.65 7.86 0.03
CA ASP A 51 11.16 6.65 0.68
C ASP A 51 11.44 6.95 2.16
N GLY A 52 10.92 6.11 3.06
CA GLY A 52 10.95 6.33 4.51
C GLY A 52 9.76 7.11 5.10
N THR A 53 8.97 7.81 4.27
CA THR A 53 7.78 8.57 4.74
C THR A 53 6.47 7.96 4.24
N HIS A 54 6.34 7.77 2.91
CA HIS A 54 5.12 7.26 2.28
C HIS A 54 5.27 5.80 1.86
N CYS A 55 6.45 5.43 1.39
CA CYS A 55 6.79 4.06 1.04
C CYS A 55 8.16 3.73 1.63
N ALA A 56 8.44 2.45 1.87
CA ALA A 56 9.74 1.98 2.31
C ALA A 56 10.05 0.65 1.61
N VAL A 57 11.25 0.52 1.06
CA VAL A 57 11.72 -0.77 0.53
C VAL A 57 12.61 -1.42 1.57
N ILE A 58 12.17 -2.54 2.15
CA ILE A 58 12.94 -3.31 3.12
C ILE A 58 13.26 -4.67 2.51
N GLY A 59 14.54 -4.90 2.24
CA GLY A 59 15.03 -6.09 1.54
C GLY A 59 14.55 -6.14 0.08
N ARG A 60 13.50 -6.91 -0.18
CA ARG A 60 12.87 -7.08 -1.51
C ARG A 60 11.37 -6.77 -1.52
N ARG A 61 10.85 -6.25 -0.41
CA ARG A 61 9.41 -5.99 -0.23
C ARG A 61 9.16 -4.50 -0.11
N LEU A 62 8.13 -4.04 -0.82
CA LEU A 62 7.66 -2.66 -0.78
C LEU A 62 6.57 -2.54 0.28
N TYR A 63 6.83 -1.66 1.25
CA TYR A 63 5.90 -1.27 2.29
C TYR A 63 5.35 0.12 1.99
N VAL A 64 4.09 0.33 2.34
CA VAL A 64 3.37 1.60 2.18
C VAL A 64 2.82 2.00 3.54
N ASN A 65 3.08 3.24 3.91
CA ASN A 65 2.47 3.83 5.10
C ASN A 65 1.06 4.30 4.73
N VAL A 66 0.02 3.63 5.25
CA VAL A 66 -1.37 3.89 4.87
C VAL A 66 -1.79 5.31 5.30
N LYS A 67 -1.44 5.73 6.52
CA LYS A 67 -1.80 7.06 7.04
C LYS A 67 -1.20 8.18 6.20
N LYS A 68 0.11 8.10 5.91
CA LYS A 68 0.81 9.10 5.10
C LYS A 68 0.39 9.08 3.64
N ALA A 69 0.06 7.90 3.10
CA ALA A 69 -0.50 7.78 1.76
C ALA A 69 -1.88 8.46 1.68
N ASP A 70 -2.77 8.23 2.65
CA ASP A 70 -4.10 8.83 2.69
C ASP A 70 -4.07 10.34 2.91
N GLU A 71 -3.21 10.84 3.81
CA GLU A 71 -2.97 12.28 3.97
C GLU A 71 -2.55 12.92 2.65
N TRP A 72 -1.64 12.27 1.92
CA TRP A 72 -1.19 12.74 0.62
C TRP A 72 -2.33 12.74 -0.42
N ILE A 73 -3.12 11.67 -0.47
CA ILE A 73 -4.28 11.56 -1.37
C ILE A 73 -5.28 12.69 -1.08
N LYS A 74 -5.62 12.92 0.20
CA LYS A 74 -6.48 14.03 0.63
C LYS A 74 -5.92 15.39 0.20
N SER A 75 -4.60 15.59 0.31
CA SER A 75 -3.93 16.81 -0.18
C SER A 75 -4.05 16.96 -1.70
N GLN A 76 -4.03 15.88 -2.47
CA GLN A 76 -4.24 15.94 -3.92
C GLN A 76 -5.69 16.27 -4.28
N ILE A 77 -6.68 15.75 -3.54
CA ILE A 77 -8.10 16.06 -3.74
C ILE A 77 -8.37 17.53 -3.39
N SER A 78 -7.77 18.02 -2.31
CA SER A 78 -7.96 19.39 -1.82
C SER A 78 -7.23 20.44 -2.65
N LYS A 79 -6.19 20.10 -3.41
CA LYS A 79 -5.55 21.04 -4.32
C LYS A 79 -6.52 21.29 -5.48
N PRO A 80 -7.11 22.49 -5.63
CA PRO A 80 -7.88 22.78 -6.83
C PRO A 80 -6.93 22.57 -8.00
N ARG A 81 -7.28 21.65 -8.91
CA ARG A 81 -6.61 21.55 -10.20
C ARG A 81 -6.83 22.93 -10.81
N ARG A 82 -5.79 23.77 -10.80
CA ARG A 82 -5.85 25.09 -11.44
C ARG A 82 -6.25 24.81 -12.89
N ALA A 83 -7.50 25.09 -13.21
CA ALA A 83 -7.95 25.21 -14.57
C ALA A 83 -7.15 26.37 -15.17
N PHE A 84 -6.27 26.05 -16.10
CA PHE A 84 -5.65 27.01 -17.00
C PHE A 84 -6.43 26.98 -18.31
#